data_AF-A0A2V1DAY9-F1
#
_entry.id   AF-A0A2V1DAY9-F1
#
_cell.length_a   1.000
_cell.length_b   1.000
_cell.length_c   1.000
_cell.angle_alpha   90.00
_cell.angle_beta   90.00
_cell.angle_gamma   90.00
#
_symmetry.space_group_name_H-M   'P 1'
#
loop_
_entity.id
_entity.type
_entity.pdbx_description
1 polymer ?
#
loop_
_entity_poly.entity_id
_entity_poly.type
_entity_poly.pdbx_seq_one_letter_code
_entity_poly.pdbx_strand_id
1 'polypeptide(L)'
;MAAYSDIPLCPTWACLTNSNVHVAKDRGWFKTYTPFTSQINTTPLFASSTYLPVNGIGTVEIPTRRSPNRSGEASHGSILLHGVLHVPDSICNFISIPKMLPDGCVYSTCPHASGKSKGTIKDRQDRNKAYFDPDLPLSCIKVRGYPVGPKLGPHTLHKGVPYLLGCHWEPTEQQKWLDFQAGNAPTQTNLGAVSAANECPPYTDEEKAYLKKHWRSEYHFLLQHGLHIHKEEDREEGRRILRAMMAEEASEEESEDDAFGLLGHQADYNSSERNLDWAKKHYGNRVCYVGYAVVAS
;
A
#
# COMPACT_ATOMS: atom_id res chain seq x y z
N MET A 1 -20.54 10.74 -15.08
CA MET A 1 -19.32 10.08 -14.54
C MET A 1 -18.11 10.64 -15.27
N ALA A 2 -17.39 11.59 -14.67
CA ALA A 2 -16.12 12.04 -15.22
C ALA A 2 -15.08 10.92 -15.04
N ALA A 3 -14.43 10.52 -16.13
CA ALA A 3 -13.42 9.48 -16.09
C ALA A 3 -12.24 9.96 -15.21
N TYR A 4 -11.88 9.20 -14.19
CA TYR A 4 -10.68 9.41 -13.35
C TYR A 4 -9.35 9.45 -14.15
N SER A 5 -9.39 9.31 -15.48
CA SER A 5 -8.25 9.20 -16.39
C SER A 5 -7.57 10.52 -16.77
N ASP A 6 -8.11 11.68 -16.38
CA ASP A 6 -7.53 12.99 -16.75
C ASP A 6 -6.78 13.71 -15.64
N ILE A 7 -6.76 13.17 -14.42
CA ILE A 7 -6.01 13.78 -13.31
C ILE A 7 -4.51 13.48 -13.48
N PRO A 8 -3.63 14.49 -13.53
CA PRO A 8 -2.19 14.28 -13.63
C PRO A 8 -1.66 13.49 -12.43
N LEU A 9 -0.88 12.45 -12.68
CA LEU A 9 -0.32 11.60 -11.64
C LEU A 9 0.93 12.23 -11.02
N CYS A 10 1.11 12.07 -9.70
CA CYS A 10 2.33 12.44 -9.00
C CYS A 10 3.53 11.68 -9.59
N PRO A 11 4.49 12.37 -10.23
CA PRO A 11 5.64 11.73 -10.85
C PRO A 11 6.72 11.33 -9.85
N THR A 12 6.63 11.79 -8.61
CA THR A 12 7.69 11.60 -7.62
C THR A 12 7.61 10.21 -7.02
N TRP A 13 8.60 9.38 -7.34
CA TRP A 13 8.79 8.04 -6.80
C TRP A 13 10.14 8.00 -6.07
N ALA A 14 10.11 8.12 -4.74
CA ALA A 14 11.31 8.11 -3.90
C ALA A 14 11.64 6.67 -3.47
N CYS A 15 12.88 6.25 -3.67
CA CYS A 15 13.35 4.97 -3.16
C CYS A 15 13.82 5.15 -1.70
N LEU A 16 13.22 4.42 -0.77
CA LEU A 16 13.44 4.55 0.68
C LEU A 16 14.05 3.28 1.26
N THR A 17 15.11 3.42 2.05
CA THR A 17 15.72 2.32 2.81
C THR A 17 14.98 2.04 4.12
N ASN A 18 14.31 3.04 4.67
CA ASN A 18 13.60 2.98 5.95
C ASN A 18 12.12 2.69 5.75
N SER A 19 11.80 1.74 4.86
CA SER A 19 10.43 1.35 4.57
C SER A 19 10.30 -0.12 4.30
N ASN A 20 9.20 -0.75 4.72
CA ASN A 20 8.94 -2.19 4.54
C ASN A 20 7.90 -2.52 3.44
N VAL A 21 7.33 -1.49 2.82
CA VAL A 21 6.23 -1.58 1.84
C VAL A 21 6.36 -0.51 0.75
N HIS A 22 5.77 -0.77 -0.41
CA HIS A 22 5.64 0.21 -1.50
C HIS A 22 4.35 1.00 -1.34
N VAL A 23 4.37 2.30 -1.68
CA VAL A 23 3.21 3.18 -1.59
C VAL A 23 3.04 3.94 -2.90
N ALA A 24 1.80 4.03 -3.38
CA ALA A 24 1.40 4.93 -4.44
C ALA A 24 0.34 5.91 -3.93
N LYS A 25 0.54 7.19 -4.23
CA LYS A 25 -0.39 8.26 -3.90
C LYS A 25 -1.65 8.17 -4.76
N ASP A 26 -1.47 8.05 -6.07
CA ASP A 26 -2.58 8.18 -7.01
C ASP A 26 -3.09 6.83 -7.52
N ARG A 27 -4.41 6.64 -7.46
CA ARG A 27 -5.11 5.44 -7.95
C ARG A 27 -4.80 5.10 -9.42
N GLY A 28 -4.45 6.09 -10.23
CA GLY A 28 -4.14 5.92 -11.65
C GLY A 28 -2.85 5.17 -11.96
N TRP A 29 -1.99 4.94 -10.95
CA TRP A 29 -0.78 4.11 -11.11
C TRP A 29 -1.06 2.60 -11.16
N PHE A 30 -2.21 2.17 -10.65
CA PHE A 30 -2.51 0.76 -10.42
C PHE A 30 -3.04 0.06 -11.67
N LYS A 31 -2.39 -1.04 -12.05
CA LYS A 31 -2.87 -1.99 -13.08
C LYS A 31 -3.90 -2.96 -12.52
N THR A 32 -3.64 -3.46 -11.32
CA THR A 32 -4.59 -4.25 -10.55
C THR A 32 -4.90 -3.50 -9.27
N TYR A 33 -6.12 -3.62 -8.75
CA TYR A 33 -6.51 -2.92 -7.54
C TYR A 33 -7.59 -3.70 -6.80
N THR A 34 -7.30 -3.99 -5.55
CA THR A 34 -8.23 -4.57 -4.60
C THR A 34 -8.52 -3.51 -3.54
N PRO A 35 -9.76 -3.01 -3.46
CA PRO A 35 -10.17 -2.16 -2.34
C PRO A 35 -9.90 -2.90 -1.03
N PHE A 36 -9.17 -2.26 -0.12
CA PHE A 36 -8.77 -2.85 1.14
C PHE A 36 -8.42 -1.72 2.11
N THR A 37 -9.13 -1.67 3.22
CA THR A 37 -8.95 -0.64 4.25
C THR A 37 -7.85 -1.08 5.21
N SER A 38 -6.84 -0.25 5.37
CA SER A 38 -5.71 -0.47 6.28
C SER A 38 -5.09 0.88 6.67
N GLN A 39 -3.95 0.86 7.35
CA GLN A 39 -3.20 2.07 7.71
C GLN A 39 -1.70 1.82 7.67
N ILE A 40 -0.94 2.90 7.47
CA ILE A 40 0.53 2.86 7.50
C ILE A 40 1.09 3.95 8.41
N ASN A 41 2.19 3.67 9.09
CA ASN A 41 2.97 4.67 9.80
C ASN A 41 3.96 5.35 8.84
N THR A 42 3.82 6.65 8.63
CA THR A 42 4.67 7.45 7.73
C THR A 42 5.82 8.18 8.43
N THR A 43 5.85 8.15 9.77
CA THR A 43 6.92 8.73 10.58
C THR A 43 7.57 7.69 11.49
N PRO A 44 7.98 6.51 10.99
CA PRO A 44 8.49 5.42 11.83
C PRO A 44 9.85 5.73 12.49
N LEU A 45 10.46 6.87 12.15
CA LEU A 45 11.73 7.34 12.71
C LEU A 45 11.54 8.38 13.83
N PHE A 46 10.31 8.79 14.09
CA PHE A 46 9.97 9.77 15.11
C PHE A 46 9.25 9.09 16.27
N ALA A 47 9.36 9.66 17.47
CA ALA A 47 8.64 9.16 18.65
C ALA A 47 7.11 9.29 18.49
N SER A 48 6.65 10.29 17.74
CA SER A 48 5.26 10.45 17.35
C SER A 48 4.99 9.73 16.01
N SER A 49 4.17 8.69 16.05
CA SER A 49 3.70 7.99 14.85
C SER A 49 2.55 8.75 14.19
N THR A 50 2.68 8.99 12.88
CA THR A 50 1.62 9.55 12.04
C THR A 50 1.10 8.46 11.13
N TYR A 51 -0.19 8.13 11.29
CA TYR A 51 -0.84 7.10 10.50
C TYR A 51 -1.63 7.72 9.35
N LEU A 52 -1.47 7.16 8.15
CA LEU A 52 -2.28 7.50 6.98
C LEU A 52 -3.14 6.31 6.56
N PRO A 53 -4.39 6.56 6.09
CA PRO A 53 -5.28 5.52 5.63
C PRO A 53 -4.80 4.91 4.31
N VAL A 54 -4.97 3.59 4.18
CA VAL A 54 -4.78 2.82 2.96
C VAL A 54 -6.15 2.50 2.39
N ASN A 55 -6.35 2.80 1.11
CA ASN A 55 -7.65 2.61 0.44
C ASN A 55 -7.68 1.35 -0.44
N GLY A 56 -6.54 0.72 -0.66
CA GLY A 56 -6.44 -0.50 -1.44
C GLY A 56 -5.02 -0.95 -1.71
N ILE A 57 -4.91 -2.15 -2.27
CA ILE A 57 -3.64 -2.82 -2.56
C ILE A 57 -3.65 -3.31 -3.99
N GLY A 58 -2.50 -3.27 -4.67
CA GLY A 58 -2.44 -3.75 -6.03
C GLY A 58 -1.05 -3.80 -6.65
N THR A 59 -1.05 -3.91 -7.97
CA THR A 59 0.17 -3.96 -8.79
C THR A 59 0.32 -2.66 -9.56
N VAL A 60 1.52 -2.07 -9.54
CA VAL A 60 1.87 -0.84 -10.26
C VAL A 60 2.99 -1.14 -11.25
N GLU A 61 2.83 -0.67 -12.50
CA GLU A 61 3.95 -0.62 -13.45
C GLU A 61 4.35 0.84 -13.68
N ILE A 62 5.56 1.19 -13.26
CA ILE A 62 6.11 2.53 -13.40
C ILE A 62 6.90 2.59 -14.70
N PRO A 63 6.52 3.42 -15.70
CA PRO A 63 7.32 3.62 -16.89
C PRO A 63 8.51 4.52 -16.56
N THR A 64 9.72 4.00 -16.69
CA THR A 64 10.96 4.67 -16.26
C THR A 64 11.87 4.98 -17.45
N ARG A 65 12.86 5.84 -17.24
CA ARG A 65 14.00 5.98 -18.16
C ARG A 65 15.19 5.16 -17.67
N ARG A 66 15.82 4.39 -18.55
CA ARG A 66 16.93 3.47 -18.22
C ARG A 66 18.27 4.16 -17.99
N SER A 67 18.51 5.29 -18.66
CA SER A 67 19.78 6.02 -18.55
C SER A 67 19.59 7.46 -19.03
N PRO A 68 20.29 8.43 -18.44
CA PRO A 68 20.32 9.80 -18.97
C PRO A 68 21.03 9.89 -20.33
N ASN A 69 21.84 8.88 -20.70
CA ASN A 69 22.63 8.87 -21.94
C ASN A 69 21.96 8.10 -23.08
N ARG A 70 20.72 7.61 -22.90
CA ARG A 70 19.97 6.89 -23.92
C ARG A 70 18.76 7.69 -24.35
N SER A 71 18.44 7.63 -25.64
CA SER A 71 17.31 8.33 -26.25
C SER A 71 16.40 7.34 -27.00
N GLY A 72 15.18 7.78 -27.34
CA GLY A 72 14.20 6.98 -28.06
C GLY A 72 13.78 5.71 -27.29
N GLU A 73 13.33 4.70 -28.02
CA GLU A 73 12.84 3.44 -27.44
C GLU A 73 13.88 2.70 -26.60
N ALA A 74 15.16 2.82 -26.94
CA ALA A 74 16.26 2.22 -26.19
C ALA A 74 16.41 2.81 -24.76
N SER A 75 15.81 3.98 -24.50
CA SER A 75 15.75 4.63 -23.19
C SER A 75 14.60 4.13 -22.32
N HIS A 76 13.62 3.43 -22.89
CA HIS A 76 12.40 3.03 -22.22
C HIS A 76 12.65 1.86 -21.28
N GLY A 77 12.28 2.04 -20.01
CA GLY A 77 12.25 0.99 -19.00
C GLY A 77 10.89 0.93 -18.33
N SER A 78 10.70 -0.11 -17.53
CA SER A 78 9.61 -0.20 -16.56
C SER A 78 10.03 -0.97 -15.32
N ILE A 79 9.42 -0.60 -14.20
CA ILE A 79 9.54 -1.29 -12.91
C ILE A 79 8.15 -1.79 -12.52
N LEU A 80 8.03 -3.09 -12.26
CA LEU A 80 6.79 -3.71 -11.80
C LEU A 80 6.88 -3.92 -10.29
N LEU A 81 5.90 -3.37 -9.56
CA LEU A 81 5.78 -3.48 -8.11
C LEU A 81 4.49 -4.22 -7.76
N HIS A 82 4.59 -5.21 -6.88
CA HIS A 82 3.44 -5.96 -6.34
C HIS A 82 3.18 -5.57 -4.89
N GLY A 83 1.94 -5.70 -4.43
CA GLY A 83 1.56 -5.38 -3.05
C GLY A 83 1.79 -3.91 -2.71
N VAL A 84 1.55 -3.01 -3.68
CA VAL A 84 1.67 -1.57 -3.49
C VAL A 84 0.41 -1.08 -2.77
N LEU A 85 0.58 -0.28 -1.72
CA LEU A 85 -0.53 0.32 -0.98
C LEU A 85 -0.94 1.64 -1.62
N HIS A 86 -2.24 1.87 -1.76
CA HIS A 86 -2.80 3.13 -2.23
C HIS A 86 -3.07 4.05 -1.03
N VAL A 87 -2.31 5.15 -0.93
CA VAL A 87 -2.36 6.09 0.18
C VAL A 87 -2.48 7.52 -0.38
N PRO A 88 -3.71 7.99 -0.64
CA PRO A 88 -3.96 9.28 -1.28
C PRO A 88 -3.32 10.47 -0.55
N ASP A 89 -3.22 10.40 0.77
CA ASP A 89 -2.70 11.49 1.60
C ASP A 89 -1.16 11.49 1.71
N SER A 90 -0.49 10.50 1.10
CA SER A 90 0.98 10.49 1.05
C SER A 90 1.52 11.69 0.26
N ILE A 91 2.66 12.24 0.69
CA ILE A 91 3.34 13.35 0.01
C ILE A 91 3.86 12.97 -1.39
N CYS A 92 4.26 11.71 -1.59
CA CYS A 92 4.67 11.16 -2.87
C CYS A 92 4.58 9.63 -2.88
N ASN A 93 5.00 9.00 -3.98
CA ASN A 93 5.06 7.55 -4.07
C ASN A 93 6.40 7.04 -3.51
N PHE A 94 6.39 5.86 -2.90
CA PHE A 94 7.55 5.22 -2.28
C PHE A 94 7.86 3.86 -2.86
N ILE A 95 9.15 3.61 -3.09
CA ILE A 95 9.68 2.28 -3.38
C ILE A 95 10.54 1.84 -2.19
N SER A 96 10.06 0.87 -1.41
CA SER A 96 10.87 0.19 -0.39
C SER A 96 12.04 -0.56 -1.04
N ILE A 97 13.25 -0.24 -0.60
CA ILE A 97 14.52 -0.81 -1.08
C ILE A 97 14.96 -2.11 -0.33
N PRO A 98 14.59 -2.41 0.93
CA PRO A 98 15.07 -3.65 1.57
C PRO A 98 14.37 -4.94 1.11
N LYS A 99 13.24 -4.86 0.40
CA LYS A 99 12.71 -6.01 -0.33
C LYS A 99 13.37 -6.05 -1.71
N MET A 100 14.04 -7.17 -2.04
CA MET A 100 14.27 -7.51 -3.44
C MET A 100 12.94 -7.28 -4.17
N LEU A 101 12.96 -6.46 -5.22
CA LEU A 101 11.79 -6.35 -6.07
C LEU A 101 11.41 -7.77 -6.54
N PRO A 102 10.12 -8.10 -6.70
CA PRO A 102 9.71 -9.47 -7.05
C PRO A 102 10.35 -10.01 -8.33
N ASP A 103 10.78 -9.12 -9.23
CA ASP A 103 11.52 -9.42 -10.46
C ASP A 103 13.03 -9.65 -10.25
N GLY A 104 13.50 -9.51 -9.01
CA GLY A 104 14.89 -9.68 -8.64
C GLY A 104 15.80 -8.48 -8.90
N CYS A 105 15.24 -7.30 -9.19
CA CYS A 105 16.05 -6.10 -9.34
C CYS A 105 16.87 -5.80 -8.07
N VAL A 106 18.12 -5.43 -8.29
CA VAL A 106 19.09 -5.06 -7.25
C VAL A 106 19.38 -3.58 -7.39
N TYR A 107 19.37 -2.88 -6.26
CA TYR A 107 19.68 -1.47 -6.18
C TYR A 107 21.19 -1.28 -6.21
N SER A 108 21.67 -0.41 -7.12
CA SER A 108 23.07 -0.02 -7.17
C SER A 108 23.15 1.49 -7.00
N THR A 109 23.47 1.92 -5.77
CA THR A 109 23.91 3.29 -5.53
C THR A 109 25.28 3.46 -6.16
N CYS A 110 25.42 4.37 -7.13
CA CYS A 110 26.73 4.68 -7.66
C CYS A 110 27.51 5.45 -6.58
N PRO A 111 28.66 4.96 -6.10
CA PRO A 111 29.47 5.68 -5.11
C PRO A 111 30.03 7.00 -5.67
N HIS A 112 29.95 7.20 -6.99
CA HIS A 112 30.16 8.49 -7.64
C HIS A 112 28.88 8.89 -8.37
N ALA A 113 28.15 9.85 -7.80
CA ALA A 113 27.12 10.56 -8.54
C ALA A 113 27.81 11.28 -9.70
N SER A 114 27.83 10.65 -10.88
CA SER A 114 28.07 11.41 -12.10
C SER A 114 27.04 12.56 -12.09
N GLY A 115 27.40 13.79 -12.43
CA GLY A 115 26.46 14.93 -12.37
C GLY A 115 25.14 14.74 -13.16
N LYS A 116 25.00 13.64 -13.90
CA LYS A 116 23.83 13.23 -14.68
C LYS A 116 22.91 12.21 -13.97
N SER A 117 23.33 11.58 -12.87
CA SER A 117 22.53 10.59 -12.14
C SER A 117 23.07 10.34 -10.73
N LYS A 118 22.18 10.15 -9.76
CA LYS A 118 22.52 9.75 -8.37
C LYS A 118 22.65 8.23 -8.17
N GLY A 119 22.42 7.44 -9.22
CA GLY A 119 22.47 5.98 -9.17
C GLY A 119 21.50 5.32 -10.14
N THR A 120 21.49 4.00 -10.17
CA THR A 120 20.59 3.24 -11.04
C THR A 120 19.93 2.06 -10.33
N ILE A 121 18.75 1.70 -10.82
CA ILE A 121 18.09 0.44 -10.48
C ILE A 121 18.42 -0.52 -11.62
N LYS A 122 18.97 -1.69 -11.29
CA LYS A 122 19.36 -2.71 -12.26
C LYS A 122 18.60 -4.00 -12.03
N ASP A 123 18.36 -4.76 -13.10
CA ASP A 123 17.83 -6.11 -12.99
C ASP A 123 18.92 -7.14 -12.64
N ARG A 124 18.52 -8.42 -12.46
CA ARG A 124 19.46 -9.53 -12.19
C ARG A 124 20.52 -9.71 -13.27
N GLN A 125 20.29 -9.21 -14.48
CA GLN A 125 21.20 -9.28 -15.61
C GLN A 125 22.08 -8.02 -15.72
N ASP A 126 22.16 -7.20 -14.67
CA ASP A 126 22.90 -5.92 -14.60
C ASP A 126 22.43 -4.87 -15.61
N ARG A 127 21.21 -5.01 -16.16
CA ARG A 127 20.66 -4.03 -17.10
C ARG A 127 19.94 -2.93 -16.33
N ASN A 128 20.25 -1.68 -16.66
CA ASN A 128 19.55 -0.54 -16.07
C ASN A 128 18.05 -0.56 -16.41
N LYS A 129 17.21 -0.54 -15.37
CA LYS A 129 15.76 -0.40 -15.42
C LYS A 129 15.32 1.04 -15.17
N ALA A 130 16.00 1.73 -14.26
CA ALA A 130 15.78 3.15 -13.98
C ALA A 130 17.08 3.85 -13.57
N TYR A 131 17.08 5.17 -13.64
CA TYR A 131 18.11 6.00 -13.01
C TYR A 131 17.49 7.02 -12.08
N PHE A 132 18.26 7.48 -11.09
CA PHE A 132 17.84 8.51 -10.16
C PHE A 132 18.06 9.91 -10.74
N ASP A 133 17.00 10.71 -10.76
CA ASP A 133 17.01 12.06 -11.29
C ASP A 133 17.99 12.94 -10.48
N PRO A 134 19.04 13.51 -11.11
CA PRO A 134 19.98 14.38 -10.41
C PRO A 134 19.31 15.65 -9.87
N ASP A 135 18.19 16.06 -10.46
CA ASP A 135 17.51 17.30 -10.13
C ASP A 135 16.47 17.18 -9.02
N LEU A 136 16.19 15.96 -8.54
CA LEU A 136 15.26 15.77 -7.43
C LEU A 136 16.02 15.49 -6.14
N PRO A 137 15.50 15.90 -4.96
CA PRO A 137 16.04 15.45 -3.68
C PRO A 137 15.86 13.92 -3.54
N LEU A 138 16.59 13.31 -2.61
CA LEU A 138 16.59 11.86 -2.38
C LEU A 138 16.95 11.05 -3.65
N SER A 139 16.77 9.73 -3.58
CA SER A 139 16.93 8.80 -4.70
C SER A 139 15.59 8.64 -5.45
N CYS A 140 15.14 9.70 -6.11
CA CYS A 140 13.91 9.68 -6.91
C CYS A 140 14.16 9.15 -8.33
N ILE A 141 13.36 8.20 -8.80
CA ILE A 141 13.51 7.65 -10.16
C ILE A 141 12.99 8.63 -11.23
N LYS A 142 13.64 8.63 -12.40
CA LYS A 142 13.10 9.36 -13.56
C LYS A 142 11.97 8.60 -14.23
N VAL A 143 10.75 9.08 -14.05
CA VAL A 143 9.53 8.57 -14.68
C VAL A 143 9.37 9.15 -16.09
N ARG A 144 8.83 8.34 -17.01
CA ARG A 144 8.42 8.79 -18.35
C ARG A 144 6.99 9.31 -18.30
N GLY A 145 6.78 10.51 -18.82
CA GLY A 145 5.44 11.10 -19.00
C GLY A 145 4.90 10.93 -20.42
N TYR A 146 3.75 11.55 -20.66
CA TYR A 146 3.06 11.62 -21.95
C TYR A 146 3.99 12.02 -23.12
N PRO A 147 3.82 11.46 -24.35
CA PRO A 147 2.77 10.53 -24.79
C PRO A 147 3.04 9.05 -24.52
N VAL A 148 4.27 8.68 -24.19
CA VAL A 148 4.69 7.26 -24.01
C VAL A 148 4.59 6.81 -22.54
N GLY A 149 3.90 7.59 -21.72
CA GLY A 149 3.65 7.38 -20.30
C GLY A 149 2.42 8.19 -19.85
N PRO A 150 2.04 8.12 -18.57
CA PRO A 150 0.88 8.84 -18.07
C PRO A 150 1.09 10.37 -18.12
N LYS A 151 -0.02 11.12 -18.06
CA LYS A 151 0.02 12.56 -17.79
C LYS A 151 0.57 12.76 -16.38
N LEU A 152 1.68 13.47 -16.25
CA LEU A 152 2.35 13.70 -14.98
C LEU A 152 2.05 15.11 -14.46
N GLY A 153 1.76 15.20 -13.18
CA GLY A 153 1.68 16.46 -12.44
C GLY A 153 3.05 17.02 -12.07
N PRO A 154 3.09 18.07 -11.24
CA PRO A 154 4.34 18.60 -10.70
C PRO A 154 4.98 17.62 -9.70
N HIS A 155 6.30 17.71 -9.55
CA HIS A 155 7.02 17.01 -8.48
C HIS A 155 6.67 17.62 -7.12
N THR A 156 6.41 16.76 -6.13
CA THR A 156 6.08 17.18 -4.76
C THR A 156 7.29 17.37 -3.84
N LEU A 157 8.48 16.91 -4.25
CA LEU A 157 9.72 17.08 -3.49
C LEU A 157 10.63 18.10 -4.17
N HIS A 158 11.20 19.03 -3.40
CA HIS A 158 11.96 20.17 -3.91
C HIS A 158 13.40 20.18 -3.41
N LYS A 159 14.34 20.68 -4.24
CA LYS A 159 15.74 20.87 -3.83
C LYS A 159 15.81 21.87 -2.67
N GLY A 160 16.77 21.68 -1.76
CA GLY A 160 17.01 22.57 -0.63
C GLY A 160 16.07 22.36 0.56
N VAL A 161 15.04 21.53 0.44
CA VAL A 161 14.17 21.15 1.56
C VAL A 161 14.68 19.85 2.18
N PRO A 162 14.93 19.80 3.50
CA PRO A 162 15.28 18.56 4.17
C PRO A 162 14.04 17.67 4.30
N TYR A 163 14.16 16.43 3.86
CA TYR A 163 13.11 15.42 3.99
C TYR A 163 13.63 14.22 4.77
N LEU A 164 12.88 13.79 5.78
CA LEU A 164 13.07 12.51 6.44
C LEU A 164 11.81 11.66 6.22
N LEU A 165 11.87 10.77 5.23
CA LEU A 165 10.73 9.96 4.83
C LEU A 165 10.93 8.51 5.28
N GLY A 166 9.85 7.90 5.75
CA GLY A 166 9.78 6.49 6.10
C GLY A 166 8.36 5.97 5.91
N CYS A 167 8.21 4.66 5.86
CA CYS A 167 6.90 4.04 5.74
C CYS A 167 6.93 2.63 6.31
N HIS A 168 6.12 2.38 7.32
CA HIS A 168 6.01 1.09 7.95
C HIS A 168 4.56 0.61 7.93
N TRP A 169 4.31 -0.49 7.24
CA TRP A 169 3.06 -1.23 7.33
C TRP A 169 3.18 -2.23 8.47
N GLU A 170 2.38 -2.06 9.52
CA GLU A 170 2.52 -2.85 10.73
C GLU A 170 2.19 -4.33 10.49
N PRO A 171 2.79 -5.27 11.25
CA PRO A 171 2.53 -6.70 11.08
C PRO A 171 1.05 -7.07 11.24
N THR A 172 0.33 -6.37 12.13
CA THR A 172 -1.12 -6.53 12.34
C THR A 172 -1.91 -6.19 11.08
N GLU A 173 -1.55 -5.10 10.41
CA GLU A 173 -2.17 -4.67 9.15
C GLU A 173 -1.79 -5.58 7.98
N GLN A 174 -0.56 -6.09 7.95
CA GLN A 174 -0.13 -7.13 7.01
C GLN A 174 -0.93 -8.42 7.19
N GLN A 175 -1.19 -8.82 8.44
CA GLN A 175 -1.98 -10.02 8.74
C GLN A 175 -3.43 -9.88 8.26
N LYS A 176 -4.06 -8.72 8.49
CA LYS A 176 -5.40 -8.43 7.94
C LYS A 176 -5.49 -8.66 6.44
N TRP A 177 -4.43 -8.28 5.70
CA TRP A 177 -4.37 -8.52 4.27
C TRP A 177 -4.24 -10.01 3.92
N LEU A 178 -3.42 -10.76 4.64
CA LEU A 178 -3.30 -12.21 4.44
C LEU A 178 -4.63 -12.93 4.70
N ASP A 179 -5.33 -12.56 5.76
CA ASP A 179 -6.64 -13.14 6.11
C ASP A 179 -7.69 -12.79 5.04
N PHE A 180 -7.68 -11.54 4.56
CA PHE A 180 -8.52 -11.10 3.45
C PHE A 180 -8.23 -11.87 2.16
N GLN A 181 -6.96 -12.17 1.87
CA GLN A 181 -6.60 -12.98 0.70
C GLN A 181 -7.02 -14.44 0.85
N ALA A 182 -6.92 -15.01 2.05
CA ALA A 182 -7.34 -16.37 2.33
C ALA A 182 -8.87 -16.53 2.21
N GLY A 183 -9.64 -15.56 2.72
CA GLY A 183 -11.09 -15.54 2.60
C GLY A 183 -11.61 -15.34 1.17
N ASN A 184 -10.79 -14.75 0.28
CA ASN A 184 -11.13 -14.50 -1.12
C ASN A 184 -10.45 -15.46 -2.11
N ALA A 185 -9.69 -16.45 -1.63
CA ALA A 185 -9.06 -17.43 -2.50
C ALA A 185 -10.13 -18.40 -3.05
N PRO A 186 -10.26 -18.59 -4.38
CA PRO A 186 -11.13 -19.62 -4.92
C PRO A 186 -10.60 -20.99 -4.50
N THR A 187 -11.41 -21.75 -3.76
CA THR A 187 -11.10 -23.10 -3.26
C THR A 187 -10.82 -24.04 -4.44
N GLN A 188 -9.57 -24.15 -4.88
CA GLN A 188 -9.14 -25.26 -5.73
C GLN A 188 -8.87 -26.49 -4.86
N THR A 189 -9.93 -27.23 -4.56
CA THR A 189 -9.85 -28.65 -4.18
C THR A 189 -10.63 -29.46 -5.21
N ASN A 190 -9.89 -30.10 -6.11
CA ASN A 190 -10.45 -31.09 -7.02
C ASN A 190 -10.55 -32.46 -6.31
N LEU A 191 -11.75 -33.04 -6.44
CA LEU A 191 -12.07 -34.48 -6.44
C LEU A 191 -12.10 -35.24 -5.11
N GLY A 192 -13.31 -35.30 -4.55
CA GLY A 192 -13.78 -36.37 -3.67
C GLY A 192 -15.09 -35.97 -3.02
N ALA A 193 -16.20 -36.58 -3.44
CA ALA A 193 -17.56 -36.40 -2.90
C ALA A 193 -17.55 -36.17 -1.37
N VAL A 194 -18.35 -35.24 -0.82
CA VAL A 194 -19.74 -35.51 -0.37
C VAL A 194 -20.50 -34.18 -0.17
N SER A 195 -21.68 -34.09 -0.80
CA SER A 195 -22.86 -33.22 -0.54
C SER A 195 -22.68 -31.69 -0.41
N ALA A 196 -23.09 -30.98 -1.46
CA ALA A 196 -23.47 -29.59 -1.42
C ALA A 196 -24.70 -29.37 -0.50
N ALA A 197 -24.50 -28.67 0.61
CA ALA A 197 -25.55 -27.94 1.30
C ALA A 197 -25.22 -26.44 1.14
N ASN A 198 -26.19 -25.67 0.62
CA ASN A 198 -26.11 -24.25 0.29
C ASN A 198 -25.34 -23.42 1.34
N GLU A 199 -24.24 -22.78 0.94
CA GLU A 199 -23.40 -21.93 1.79
C GLU A 199 -24.07 -20.61 2.22
N CYS A 200 -25.24 -20.27 1.69
CA CYS A 200 -26.05 -19.16 2.19
C CYS A 200 -27.55 -19.45 2.03
N PRO A 201 -28.24 -19.92 3.09
CA PRO A 201 -29.66 -20.22 3.01
C PRO A 201 -30.48 -18.95 2.70
N PRO A 202 -31.65 -19.09 2.03
CA PRO A 202 -32.57 -17.98 1.77
C PRO A 202 -32.93 -17.23 3.06
N TYR A 203 -33.39 -15.99 2.92
CA TYR A 203 -33.77 -15.18 4.07
C TYR A 203 -34.75 -15.91 5.00
N THR A 204 -34.45 -15.94 6.29
CA THR A 204 -35.40 -16.40 7.32
C THR A 204 -36.54 -15.40 7.46
N ASP A 205 -37.61 -15.78 8.16
CA ASP A 205 -38.77 -14.89 8.31
C ASP A 205 -38.44 -13.69 9.23
N GLU A 206 -37.51 -13.84 10.17
CA GLU A 206 -36.98 -12.73 10.98
C GLU A 206 -36.19 -11.74 10.11
N GLU A 207 -35.32 -12.24 9.22
CA GLU A 207 -34.52 -11.42 8.30
C GLU A 207 -35.41 -10.64 7.33
N LYS A 208 -36.50 -11.26 6.84
CA LYS A 208 -37.49 -10.57 5.99
C LYS A 208 -38.25 -9.49 6.75
N ALA A 209 -38.59 -9.73 8.02
CA ALA A 209 -39.24 -8.73 8.86
C ALA A 209 -38.33 -7.52 9.11
N TYR A 210 -37.05 -7.77 9.36
CA TYR A 210 -36.02 -6.74 9.52
C TYR A 210 -35.83 -5.93 8.23
N LEU A 211 -35.68 -6.60 7.07
CA LEU A 211 -35.64 -5.95 5.76
C LEU A 211 -36.84 -5.04 5.50
N LYS A 212 -38.04 -5.52 5.84
CA LYS A 212 -39.28 -4.76 5.62
C LYS A 212 -39.37 -3.55 6.55
N LYS A 213 -38.93 -3.68 7.80
CA LYS A 213 -38.91 -2.60 8.80
C LYS A 213 -37.97 -1.47 8.39
N HIS A 214 -36.77 -1.78 7.92
CA HIS A 214 -35.73 -0.78 7.66
C HIS A 214 -35.66 -0.30 6.19
N TRP A 215 -35.99 -1.16 5.21
CA TRP A 215 -35.87 -0.84 3.77
C TRP A 215 -37.12 -1.11 2.93
N ARG A 216 -38.24 -1.52 3.54
CA ARG A 216 -39.52 -1.88 2.89
C ARG A 216 -39.48 -3.15 2.04
N SER A 217 -38.39 -3.41 1.31
CA SER A 217 -38.17 -4.65 0.56
C SER A 217 -36.69 -4.93 0.26
N GLU A 218 -36.38 -6.20 -0.04
CA GLU A 218 -35.04 -6.66 -0.47
C GLU A 218 -34.49 -5.82 -1.63
N TYR A 219 -35.34 -5.44 -2.59
CA TYR A 219 -34.93 -4.63 -3.74
C TYR A 219 -34.30 -3.29 -3.34
N HIS A 220 -34.92 -2.57 -2.40
CA HIS A 220 -34.43 -1.25 -1.98
C HIS A 220 -33.16 -1.37 -1.13
N PHE A 221 -33.08 -2.43 -0.32
CA PHE A 221 -31.87 -2.76 0.42
C PHE A 221 -30.70 -3.01 -0.53
N LEU A 222 -30.84 -3.95 -1.48
CA LEU A 222 -29.78 -4.26 -2.45
C LEU A 222 -29.37 -3.02 -3.25
N LEU A 223 -30.34 -2.24 -3.74
CA LEU A 223 -30.06 -1.02 -4.51
C LEU A 223 -29.25 0.01 -3.72
N GLN A 224 -29.55 0.20 -2.43
CA GLN A 224 -28.83 1.13 -1.56
C GLN A 224 -27.38 0.70 -1.32
N HIS A 225 -27.12 -0.60 -1.32
CA HIS A 225 -25.77 -1.17 -1.20
C HIS A 225 -25.07 -1.41 -2.55
N GLY A 226 -25.64 -0.90 -3.66
CA GLY A 226 -25.06 -1.03 -5.00
C GLY A 226 -25.13 -2.43 -5.60
N LEU A 227 -26.02 -3.28 -5.07
CA LEU A 227 -26.23 -4.67 -5.44
C LEU A 227 -27.47 -4.83 -6.32
N HIS A 228 -27.46 -5.80 -7.25
CA HIS A 228 -28.58 -6.03 -8.16
C HIS A 228 -29.41 -7.26 -7.80
N ILE A 229 -30.74 -7.07 -7.66
CA ILE A 229 -31.69 -8.16 -7.37
C ILE A 229 -31.73 -9.29 -8.43
N HIS A 230 -31.27 -9.03 -9.65
CA HIS A 230 -31.28 -10.04 -10.73
C HIS A 230 -30.00 -10.87 -10.81
N LYS A 231 -29.02 -10.61 -9.94
CA LYS A 231 -27.79 -11.38 -9.83
C LYS A 231 -27.80 -12.14 -8.51
N GLU A 232 -27.83 -13.47 -8.57
CA GLU A 232 -27.92 -14.27 -7.34
C GLU A 232 -26.68 -14.10 -6.44
N GLU A 233 -25.50 -13.88 -7.03
CA GLU A 233 -24.28 -13.51 -6.30
C GLU A 233 -24.46 -12.20 -5.49
N ASP A 234 -25.05 -11.18 -6.09
CA ASP A 234 -25.34 -9.91 -5.42
C ASP A 234 -26.44 -10.06 -4.35
N ARG A 235 -27.41 -10.97 -4.56
CA ARG A 235 -28.42 -11.29 -3.54
C ARG A 235 -27.82 -12.02 -2.36
N GLU A 236 -26.86 -12.90 -2.61
CA GLU A 236 -26.11 -13.60 -1.57
C GLU A 236 -25.22 -12.65 -0.77
N GLU A 237 -24.54 -11.73 -1.44
CA GLU A 237 -23.82 -10.63 -0.80
C GLU A 237 -24.77 -9.81 0.08
N GLY A 238 -25.95 -9.48 -0.43
CA GLY A 238 -26.99 -8.80 0.34
C GLY A 238 -27.42 -9.58 1.59
N ARG A 239 -27.53 -10.91 1.51
CA ARG A 239 -27.82 -11.76 2.69
C ARG A 239 -26.72 -11.64 3.75
N ARG A 240 -25.46 -11.63 3.33
CA ARG A 240 -24.31 -11.48 4.25
C ARG A 240 -24.28 -10.09 4.91
N ILE A 241 -24.50 -9.03 4.14
CA ILE A 241 -24.54 -7.66 4.67
C ILE A 241 -25.68 -7.52 5.69
N LEU A 242 -26.89 -8.01 5.37
CA LEU A 242 -28.03 -7.92 6.29
C LEU A 242 -27.76 -8.63 7.62
N ARG A 243 -27.20 -9.85 7.57
CA ARG A 243 -26.87 -10.63 8.77
C ARG A 243 -25.81 -9.97 9.64
N ALA A 244 -24.80 -9.34 9.01
CA ALA A 244 -23.79 -8.58 9.74
C ALA A 244 -24.41 -7.37 10.46
N MET A 245 -25.29 -6.63 9.79
CA MET A 245 -25.98 -5.48 10.39
C MET A 245 -26.88 -5.88 11.56
N MET A 246 -27.62 -6.98 11.44
CA MET A 246 -28.45 -7.50 12.54
C MET A 246 -27.62 -7.97 13.74
N ALA A 247 -26.40 -8.49 13.51
CA ALA A 247 -25.52 -8.94 14.59
C ALA A 247 -24.86 -7.77 15.34
N GLU A 248 -24.56 -6.66 14.64
CA GLU A 248 -24.02 -5.44 15.25
C GLU A 248 -25.07 -4.75 16.14
N GLU A 249 -26.31 -4.60 15.65
CA GLU A 249 -27.42 -4.01 16.43
C GLU A 249 -27.75 -4.82 17.70
N ALA A 250 -27.60 -6.15 17.65
CA ALA A 250 -27.76 -7.00 18.82
C ALA A 250 -26.66 -6.80 19.89
N SER A 251 -25.47 -6.33 19.50
CA SER A 251 -24.35 -6.09 20.43
C SER A 251 -24.37 -4.70 21.08
N GLU A 252 -25.02 -3.72 20.45
CA GLU A 252 -25.15 -2.36 20.98
C GLU A 252 -26.17 -2.29 22.13
N GLU A 253 -27.14 -3.22 22.20
CA GLU A 253 -28.07 -3.34 23.32
C GLU A 253 -27.42 -3.86 24.63
N GLU A 254 -26.17 -4.37 24.59
CA GLU A 254 -25.47 -4.93 25.77
C GLU A 254 -24.48 -3.96 26.45
N SER A 255 -24.35 -2.70 26.02
CA SER A 255 -23.30 -1.77 26.50
C SER A 255 -23.81 -0.49 27.18
N GLU A 256 -24.77 -0.63 28.08
CA GLU A 256 -24.99 0.35 29.15
C GLU A 256 -24.44 -0.23 30.46
N ASP A 257 -23.15 -0.04 30.74
CA ASP A 257 -22.64 0.30 32.09
C ASP A 257 -21.09 0.40 32.14
N ASP A 258 -20.64 1.32 32.99
CA ASP A 258 -19.28 1.54 33.53
C ASP A 258 -18.34 2.54 32.84
N ALA A 259 -18.60 3.80 33.20
CA ALA A 259 -17.58 4.83 33.36
C ALA A 259 -16.61 4.50 34.52
N PHE A 260 -15.36 5.00 34.40
CA PHE A 260 -14.53 5.63 35.45
C PHE A 260 -13.07 5.11 35.55
N GLY A 261 -12.11 5.97 35.17
CA GLY A 261 -10.96 6.29 36.02
C GLY A 261 -9.62 5.55 35.84
N LEU A 262 -8.63 6.33 35.40
CA LEU A 262 -7.46 6.74 36.22
C LEU A 262 -6.07 6.09 35.96
N LEU A 263 -5.08 7.00 35.82
CA LEU A 263 -3.64 6.89 36.14
C LEU A 263 -2.78 5.98 35.23
N GLY A 264 -1.69 6.40 34.60
CA GLY A 264 -0.64 7.33 35.00
C GLY A 264 0.66 6.54 35.26
N HIS A 265 1.72 6.74 34.47
CA HIS A 265 3.12 6.82 34.94
C HIS A 265 4.14 6.98 33.80
N GLN A 266 4.91 8.06 33.94
CA GLN A 266 6.24 8.26 33.38
C GLN A 266 7.22 7.22 33.92
N ALA A 267 8.12 6.70 33.08
CA ALA A 267 9.50 6.39 33.49
C ALA A 267 10.41 6.25 32.27
N ASP A 268 11.38 7.17 32.16
CA ASP A 268 12.68 6.91 31.55
C ASP A 268 13.35 5.74 32.28
N TYR A 269 14.01 4.81 31.57
CA TYR A 269 15.34 4.29 31.96
C TYR A 269 15.94 3.35 30.91
N ASN A 270 17.19 3.66 30.57
CA ASN A 270 18.30 2.80 30.16
C ASN A 270 18.17 1.84 28.97
N SER A 271 18.78 2.31 27.88
CA SER A 271 19.69 1.58 27.01
C SER A 271 20.39 0.38 27.68
N SER A 272 20.13 -0.81 27.17
CA SER A 272 20.99 -1.99 27.42
C SER A 272 21.50 -2.52 26.08
N GLU A 273 22.74 -3.00 26.09
CA GLU A 273 23.52 -3.50 24.94
C GLU A 273 22.86 -4.68 24.18
N ARG A 274 21.69 -5.17 24.61
CA ARG A 274 20.88 -6.16 23.91
C ARG A 274 20.36 -5.69 22.54
N ASN A 275 20.26 -4.39 22.32
CA ASN A 275 19.79 -3.85 21.04
C ASN A 275 20.85 -3.94 19.91
N LEU A 276 22.13 -4.13 20.23
CA LEU A 276 23.19 -4.23 19.24
C LEU A 276 23.39 -5.65 18.70
N ASP A 277 23.11 -6.67 19.52
CA ASP A 277 23.28 -8.07 19.14
C ASP A 277 22.17 -8.55 18.20
N TRP A 278 20.95 -8.05 18.37
CA TRP A 278 19.83 -8.27 17.44
C TRP A 278 20.12 -7.67 16.06
N ALA A 279 20.69 -6.44 16.02
CA ALA A 279 21.08 -5.78 14.78
C ALA A 279 22.24 -6.49 14.05
N LYS A 280 23.26 -6.97 14.79
CA LYS A 280 24.36 -7.76 14.22
C LYS A 280 23.91 -9.10 13.65
N LYS A 281 22.97 -9.77 14.33
CA LYS A 281 22.46 -11.09 13.92
C LYS A 281 21.59 -11.05 12.66
N HIS A 282 20.91 -9.93 12.39
CA HIS A 282 20.01 -9.79 11.24
C HIS A 282 20.57 -9.01 10.03
N TYR A 283 21.64 -8.21 10.19
CA TYR A 283 22.20 -7.37 9.10
C TYR A 283 23.62 -7.74 8.65
N GLY A 284 24.13 -8.91 9.04
CA GLY A 284 25.38 -9.55 8.59
C GLY A 284 26.37 -8.68 7.79
N ASN A 285 27.37 -8.10 8.46
CA ASN A 285 28.65 -7.54 7.95
C ASN A 285 28.73 -7.12 6.46
N ARG A 286 27.72 -6.40 5.94
CA ARG A 286 27.87 -5.65 4.70
C ARG A 286 27.60 -4.18 4.99
N VAL A 287 28.72 -3.49 5.18
CA VAL A 287 28.83 -2.05 5.33
C VAL A 287 28.22 -1.37 4.11
N CYS A 288 26.94 -1.00 4.19
CA CYS A 288 26.38 0.07 3.38
C CYS A 288 26.66 1.37 4.13
N TYR A 289 27.76 2.03 3.77
CA TYR A 289 28.10 3.35 4.30
C TYR A 289 26.90 4.31 4.13
N VAL A 290 26.28 4.68 5.25
CA VAL A 290 25.32 5.77 5.31
C VAL A 290 26.14 7.05 5.45
N GLY A 291 26.40 7.72 4.33
CA GLY A 291 27.04 9.03 4.32
C GLY A 291 26.08 10.11 4.83
N TYR A 292 26.11 10.37 6.13
CA TYR A 292 25.65 11.65 6.67
C TYR A 292 26.73 12.70 6.39
N ALA A 293 26.51 13.55 5.39
CA ALA A 293 27.24 14.81 5.28
C ALA A 293 26.34 15.90 5.87
N VAL A 294 26.52 16.16 7.17
CA VAL A 294 26.16 17.44 7.77
C VAL A 294 27.15 18.45 7.21
N VAL A 295 26.72 19.27 6.26
CA VAL A 295 27.50 20.45 5.86
C VAL A 295 27.28 21.49 6.94
N ALA A 296 28.22 21.60 7.86
CA ALA A 296 28.36 22.78 8.70
C ALA A 296 28.95 23.91 7.83
N SER A 297 28.25 25.05 7.87
CA SER A 297 28.68 26.44 7.58
C SER A 297 29.74 26.68 6.51
#